data_AF-A0A1S2P980-F1
#
_entry.id   AF-A0A1S2P980-F1
#
_cell.length_a   1.000
_cell.length_b   1.000
_cell.length_c   1.000
_cell.angle_alpha   90.00
_cell.angle_beta   90.00
_cell.angle_gamma   90.00
#
_symmetry.space_group_name_H-M   'P 1'
#
loop_
_entity.id
_entity.type
_entity.pdbx_description
1 polymer ?
#
loop_
_entity_poly.entity_id
_entity_poly.type
_entity_poly.pdbx_seq_one_letter_code
_entity_poly.pdbx_strand_id
1 'polypeptide(L)'
;MIGGRLAENLLDLLAPGGKSVSHGQSAEEPISVHASTLLHRSPTLRGKNISRWSSEVSTERRASDVAAAILIASALDGQFDVAATCGLDELADGVEHTVRPGKVGAVLVRPR
;
A
#
# COMPACT_ATOMS: atom_id res chain seq x y z
N MET A 1 -6.77 1.78 -0.75
CA MET A 1 -6.97 2.86 -1.75
C MET A 1 -8.41 3.33 -1.63
N ILE A 2 -8.60 4.64 -1.61
CA ILE A 2 -9.93 5.23 -1.69
C ILE A 2 -10.39 5.05 -3.15
N GLY A 3 -11.39 4.19 -3.37
CA GLY A 3 -12.05 4.01 -4.66
C GLY A 3 -12.92 5.22 -5.04
N GLY A 4 -13.77 5.06 -6.05
CA GLY A 4 -14.69 6.13 -6.46
C GLY A 4 -13.99 7.39 -6.98
N ARG A 5 -14.64 8.56 -6.82
CA ARG A 5 -14.23 9.86 -7.39
C ARG A 5 -12.78 10.27 -7.09
N LEU A 6 -12.21 9.85 -5.97
CA LEU A 6 -10.81 10.20 -5.67
C LEU A 6 -9.83 9.51 -6.63
N ALA A 7 -10.11 8.25 -6.98
CA ALA A 7 -9.30 7.52 -7.96
C ALA A 7 -9.42 8.14 -9.36
N GLU A 8 -10.61 8.66 -9.71
CA GLU A 8 -10.85 9.36 -10.96
C GLU A 8 -10.02 10.65 -11.04
N ASN A 9 -10.09 11.49 -10.00
CA ASN A 9 -9.29 12.72 -9.91
C ASN A 9 -7.79 12.44 -10.00
N LEU A 10 -7.32 11.35 -9.38
CA LEU A 10 -5.91 10.97 -9.39
C LEU A 10 -5.44 10.56 -10.80
N LEU A 11 -6.31 9.95 -11.61
CA LEU A 11 -6.01 9.61 -13.00
C LEU A 11 -5.90 10.87 -13.88
N ASP A 12 -6.71 11.90 -13.61
CA ASP A 12 -6.66 13.18 -14.35
C ASP A 12 -5.41 14.01 -14.03
N LEU A 13 -4.84 13.83 -12.84
CA LEU A 13 -3.58 14.45 -12.41
C LEU A 13 -2.32 13.77 -12.97
N LEU A 14 -2.46 12.59 -13.59
CA LEU A 14 -1.32 11.94 -14.22
C LEU A 14 -0.83 12.75 -15.42
N ALA A 15 0.50 12.88 -15.53
CA ALA A 15 1.13 13.27 -16.78
C ALA A 15 0.70 12.30 -17.91
N PRO A 16 0.67 12.73 -19.18
CA PRO A 16 0.41 11.81 -20.30
C PRO A 16 1.31 10.57 -20.24
N GLY A 17 0.72 9.38 -20.37
CA GLY A 17 1.40 8.08 -20.23
C GLY A 17 1.70 7.66 -18.78
N GLY A 18 1.24 8.44 -17.79
CA GLY A 18 1.48 8.19 -16.37
C GLY A 18 0.88 6.88 -15.86
N LYS A 19 1.40 6.41 -14.72
CA LYS A 19 1.03 5.11 -14.13
C LYS A 19 0.51 5.29 -12.71
N SER A 20 -0.62 4.66 -12.41
CA SER A 20 -1.19 4.55 -11.07
C SER A 20 -1.21 3.07 -10.64
N VAL A 21 -0.79 2.82 -9.40
CA VAL A 21 -0.74 1.49 -8.80
C VAL A 21 -1.67 1.44 -7.59
N SER A 22 -2.71 0.61 -7.68
CA SER A 22 -3.63 0.32 -6.59
C SER A 22 -3.17 -0.92 -5.81
N HIS A 23 -3.09 -0.83 -4.48
CA HIS A 23 -2.58 -1.92 -3.63
C HIS A 23 -3.48 -2.33 -2.45
N GLY A 24 -4.73 -1.85 -2.42
CA GLY A 24 -5.71 -2.26 -1.41
C GLY A 24 -7.09 -1.68 -1.68
N GLN A 25 -8.12 -2.31 -1.14
CA GLN A 25 -9.52 -1.88 -1.30
C GLN A 25 -9.99 -1.24 0.00
N SER A 26 -10.22 0.09 -0.02
CA SER A 26 -10.79 0.82 1.13
C SER A 26 -12.22 1.30 0.88
N ALA A 27 -12.67 1.29 -0.38
CA ALA A 27 -14.04 1.58 -0.78
C ALA A 27 -14.53 0.51 -1.76
N GLU A 28 -15.82 0.19 -1.72
CA GLU A 28 -16.48 -0.76 -2.64
C GLU A 28 -16.88 -0.10 -3.98
N GLU A 29 -16.77 1.22 -4.08
CA GLU A 29 -17.17 1.96 -5.27
C GLU A 29 -16.20 1.71 -6.45
N PRO A 30 -16.73 1.46 -7.66
CA PRO A 30 -15.90 1.27 -8.85
C PRO A 30 -15.11 2.53 -9.20
N ILE A 31 -14.01 2.34 -9.95
CA ILE A 31 -13.25 3.45 -10.54
C ILE A 31 -13.83 3.70 -11.92
N SER A 32 -14.43 4.87 -12.16
CA SER A 32 -14.91 5.24 -13.49
C SER A 32 -13.81 6.00 -14.24
N VAL A 33 -13.63 5.69 -15.53
CA VAL A 33 -12.66 6.41 -16.36
C VAL A 33 -13.35 6.86 -17.64
N HIS A 34 -13.26 8.16 -17.92
CA HIS A 34 -13.79 8.71 -19.17
C HIS A 34 -12.96 8.22 -20.36
N ALA A 35 -13.62 7.80 -21.45
CA ALA A 35 -12.93 7.28 -22.63
C ALA A 35 -11.94 8.29 -23.26
N SER A 36 -12.25 9.58 -23.20
CA SER A 36 -11.35 10.66 -23.64
C SER A 36 -10.04 10.70 -22.86
N THR A 37 -10.06 10.40 -21.56
CA THR A 37 -8.86 10.30 -20.72
C THR A 37 -7.98 9.14 -21.19
N LEU A 38 -8.58 7.99 -21.55
CA LEU A 38 -7.85 6.83 -22.09
C LEU A 38 -7.20 7.14 -23.44
N LEU A 39 -7.95 7.75 -24.37
CA LEU A 39 -7.49 8.01 -25.73
C LEU A 39 -6.42 9.10 -25.80
N HIS A 40 -6.58 10.19 -25.05
CA HIS A 40 -5.71 11.36 -25.20
C HIS A 40 -4.55 11.40 -24.21
N ARG A 41 -4.68 10.75 -23.05
CA ARG A 41 -3.61 10.74 -22.03
C ARG A 41 -2.97 9.38 -21.83
N SER A 42 -3.58 8.30 -22.34
CA SER A 42 -3.04 6.95 -22.25
C SER A 42 -2.54 6.55 -20.84
N PRO A 43 -3.32 6.79 -19.77
CA PRO A 43 -2.90 6.44 -18.42
C PRO A 43 -2.88 4.91 -18.24
N THR A 44 -2.02 4.45 -17.33
CA THR A 44 -1.92 3.04 -16.98
C THR A 44 -2.41 2.82 -15.55
N LEU A 45 -3.47 2.04 -15.36
CA LEU A 45 -3.90 1.56 -14.04
C LEU A 45 -3.44 0.12 -13.82
N ARG A 46 -2.85 -0.17 -12.67
CA ARG A 46 -2.41 -1.53 -12.29
C ARG A 46 -2.84 -1.85 -10.86
N GLY A 47 -3.49 -3.00 -10.69
CA GLY A 47 -3.66 -3.61 -9.37
C GLY A 47 -2.40 -4.38 -8.96
N LYS A 48 -1.97 -4.22 -7.71
CA LYS A 48 -0.96 -5.05 -7.06
C LYS A 48 -1.54 -5.55 -5.75
N ASN A 49 -1.27 -6.80 -5.41
CA ASN A 49 -1.71 -7.39 -4.16
C ASN A 49 -0.53 -8.16 -3.59
N ILE A 50 -0.15 -7.86 -2.34
CA ILE A 50 1.06 -8.43 -1.73
C ILE A 50 0.93 -9.95 -1.52
N SER A 51 -0.26 -10.44 -1.17
CA SER A 51 -0.54 -11.87 -1.02
C SER A 51 -0.39 -12.60 -2.36
N ARG A 52 -0.95 -12.03 -3.44
CA ARG A 52 -0.83 -12.58 -4.80
C ARG A 52 0.60 -12.54 -5.32
N TRP A 53 1.31 -11.43 -5.11
CA TRP A 53 2.75 -11.33 -5.42
C TRP A 53 3.54 -12.41 -4.70
N SER A 54 3.25 -12.63 -3.42
CA SER A 54 3.95 -13.62 -2.62
C SER A 54 3.73 -15.04 -3.12
N SER A 55 2.56 -15.37 -3.70
CA SER A 55 2.29 -16.70 -4.25
C SER A 55 2.83 -16.92 -5.67
N GLU A 56 2.92 -15.87 -6.49
CA GLU A 56 3.25 -15.99 -7.92
C GLU A 56 4.75 -15.84 -8.21
N VAL A 57 5.51 -15.18 -7.33
CA VAL A 57 6.93 -14.87 -7.55
C VAL A 57 7.83 -15.99 -7.04
N SER A 58 8.94 -16.24 -7.74
CA SER A 58 9.94 -17.23 -7.31
C SER A 58 10.55 -16.85 -5.96
N THR A 59 11.06 -17.85 -5.23
CA THR A 59 11.67 -17.63 -3.92
C THR A 59 12.90 -16.71 -4.00
N GLU A 60 13.70 -16.85 -5.05
CA GLU A 60 14.91 -16.04 -5.29
C GLU A 60 14.52 -14.58 -5.54
N ARG A 61 13.49 -14.36 -6.37
CA ARG A 61 13.02 -13.01 -6.66
C ARG A 61 12.40 -12.37 -5.42
N ARG A 62 11.63 -13.14 -4.64
CA ARG A 62 11.06 -12.69 -3.37
C ARG A 62 12.18 -12.27 -2.40
N ALA A 63 13.23 -13.09 -2.26
CA ALA A 63 14.37 -12.79 -1.40
C ALA A 63 15.11 -11.51 -1.86
N SER A 64 15.32 -11.36 -3.18
CA SER A 64 15.93 -10.16 -3.75
C SER A 64 15.11 -8.90 -3.49
N ASP A 65 13.78 -8.96 -3.67
CA ASP A 65 12.89 -7.82 -3.44
C ASP A 65 12.87 -7.43 -1.95
N VAL A 66 12.86 -8.42 -1.04
CA VAL A 66 12.94 -8.19 0.43
C VAL A 66 14.28 -7.55 0.82
N ALA A 67 15.40 -8.03 0.27
CA ALA A 67 16.71 -7.44 0.54
C ALA A 67 16.76 -5.97 0.09
N ALA A 68 16.20 -5.65 -1.08
CA ALA A 68 16.11 -4.27 -1.56
C ALA A 68 15.23 -3.39 -0.64
N ALA A 69 14.11 -3.92 -0.16
CA ALA A 69 13.23 -3.22 0.77
C ALA A 69 13.93 -2.90 2.11
N ILE A 70 14.74 -3.82 2.64
CA ILE A 70 15.53 -3.59 3.86
C ILE A 70 16.56 -2.47 3.64
N LEU A 71 17.24 -2.44 2.49
CA LEU A 71 18.20 -1.39 2.17
C LEU A 71 17.52 -0.02 2.07
N ILE A 72 16.35 0.06 1.42
CA ILE A 72 15.56 1.29 1.32
C ILE A 72 15.11 1.75 2.71
N ALA A 73 14.57 0.83 3.52
CA ALA A 73 14.10 1.16 4.86
C ALA A 73 15.24 1.69 5.76
N SER A 74 16.42 1.08 5.66
CA SER A 74 17.62 1.50 6.40
C SER A 74 18.13 2.88 5.96
N ALA A 75 17.97 3.23 4.68
CA ALA A 75 18.36 4.54 4.16
C ALA A 75 17.36 5.66 4.50
N LEU A 76 16.11 5.30 4.79
CA LEU A 76 15.04 6.23 5.15
C LEU A 76 14.81 6.27 6.67
N ASP A 77 15.90 6.20 7.44
CA ASP A 77 15.85 6.23 8.89
C ASP A 77 15.02 7.42 9.40
N GLY A 78 14.16 7.17 10.39
CA GLY A 78 13.22 8.16 10.93
C GLY A 78 11.93 8.39 10.12
N GLN A 79 11.69 7.71 8.99
CA GLN A 79 10.40 7.78 8.26
C GLN A 79 9.36 6.73 8.70
N PHE A 80 9.74 5.83 9.60
CA PHE A 80 8.86 4.78 10.10
C PHE A 80 8.43 5.07 11.53
N ASP A 81 7.26 5.68 11.68
CA ASP A 81 6.67 5.92 12.99
C ASP A 81 6.23 4.61 13.65
N VAL A 82 6.44 4.51 14.97
CA VAL A 82 5.92 3.42 15.81
C VAL A 82 4.76 3.98 16.63
N ALA A 83 3.56 3.50 16.36
CA ALA A 83 2.33 3.90 17.06
C ALA A 83 2.28 3.32 18.48
N ALA A 84 2.66 2.05 18.60
CA ALA A 84 2.71 1.32 19.86
C ALA A 84 3.63 0.11 19.74
N THR A 85 4.07 -0.42 20.88
CA THR A 85 4.71 -1.73 20.95
C THR A 85 4.02 -2.55 22.03
N CYS A 86 3.51 -3.73 21.70
CA CYS A 86 2.82 -4.61 22.63
C CYS A 86 3.54 -5.96 22.81
N GLY A 87 3.40 -6.54 23.99
CA GLY A 87 3.75 -7.93 24.25
C GLY A 87 2.77 -8.91 23.61
N LEU A 88 3.13 -10.20 23.57
CA LEU A 88 2.22 -11.26 23.12
C LEU A 88 1.00 -11.43 24.04
N ASP A 89 1.13 -11.05 25.30
CA ASP A 89 0.07 -10.98 26.31
C ASP A 89 -0.89 -9.81 26.10
N GLU A 90 -0.46 -8.78 25.38
CA GLU A 90 -1.21 -7.55 25.09
C GLU A 90 -1.71 -7.50 23.62
N LEU A 91 -1.78 -8.66 22.95
CA LEU A 91 -2.10 -8.71 21.52
C LEU A 91 -3.47 -8.11 21.20
N ALA A 92 -4.45 -8.31 22.09
CA ALA A 92 -5.79 -7.74 21.93
C ALA A 92 -5.73 -6.20 21.90
N ASP A 93 -4.97 -5.58 22.79
CA ASP A 93 -4.79 -4.13 22.87
C ASP A 93 -4.02 -3.61 21.64
N GLY A 94 -3.04 -4.38 21.16
CA GLY A 94 -2.32 -4.07 19.92
C GLY A 94 -3.21 -4.09 18.68
N VAL A 95 -4.15 -5.04 18.60
CA VAL A 95 -5.15 -5.10 17.51
C VAL A 95 -6.10 -3.91 17.60
N GLU A 96 -6.61 -3.58 18.80
CA GLU A 96 -7.47 -2.41 19.00
C GLU A 96 -6.76 -1.13 18.57
N HIS A 97 -5.49 -0.98 18.94
CA HIS A 97 -4.68 0.18 18.54
C HIS A 97 -4.54 0.28 17.02
N THR A 98 -4.50 -0.84 16.30
CA THR A 98 -4.31 -0.90 14.84
C THR A 98 -5.50 -0.32 14.07
N VAL A 99 -6.72 -0.45 14.59
CA VAL A 99 -7.96 0.00 13.90
C VAL A 99 -8.39 1.42 14.26
N ARG A 100 -7.63 2.13 15.11
CA ARG A 100 -7.96 3.50 15.54
C ARG A 100 -7.95 4.48 14.36
N PRO A 101 -9.03 5.26 14.15
CA PRO A 101 -9.04 6.33 13.16
C PRO A 101 -7.90 7.32 13.42
N GLY A 102 -7.21 7.74 12.35
CA GLY A 102 -6.11 8.72 12.46
C GLY A 102 -4.79 8.16 13.02
N LYS A 103 -4.68 6.84 13.22
CA LYS A 103 -3.42 6.19 13.64
C LYS A 103 -2.30 6.49 12.63
N VAL A 104 -1.18 7.00 13.16
CA VAL A 104 0.08 7.17 12.44
C VAL A 104 1.09 6.17 12.97
N GLY A 105 1.84 5.51 12.08
CA GLY A 105 2.86 4.53 12.45
C GLY A 105 2.38 3.09 12.62
N ALA A 106 3.31 2.16 12.78
CA ALA A 106 3.06 0.72 12.94
C ALA A 106 2.88 0.32 14.41
N VAL A 107 2.06 -0.70 14.67
CA VAL A 107 2.02 -1.38 15.97
C VAL A 107 2.99 -2.55 15.90
N LEU A 108 4.03 -2.53 16.73
CA LEU A 108 5.04 -3.58 16.77
C LEU A 108 4.69 -4.62 17.84
N VAL A 109 4.89 -5.90 17.52
CA VAL A 109 4.73 -7.00 18.48
C VAL A 109 6.12 -7.45 18.90
N ARG A 110 6.41 -7.42 20.21
CA ARG A 110 7.68 -7.94 20.74
C ARG A 110 7.61 -9.46 20.83
N PRO A 111 8.53 -10.20 20.19
CA PRO A 111 8.72 -11.62 20.50
C PRO A 111 9.25 -11.75 21.95
N ARG A 112 8.87 -12.84 22.63
CA ARG A 112 9.34 -13.16 24.00
C ARG A 112 10.85 -13.25 24.09
#